data_AF-A0A6C2YRX6-F1
#
_entry.id   AF-A0A6C2YRX6-F1
#
_cell.length_a   1.000
_cell.length_b   1.000
_cell.length_c   1.000
_cell.angle_alpha   90.00
_cell.angle_beta   90.00
_cell.angle_gamma   90.00
#
_symmetry.space_group_name_H-M   'P 1'
#
loop_
_entity.id
_entity.type
_entity.pdbx_description
1 polymer ?
#
loop_
_entity_poly.entity_id
_entity_poly.type
_entity_poly.pdbx_seq_one_letter_code
_entity_poly.pdbx_strand_id
1 'polypeptide(L)'
;MSTKWSMDEIQPGLVGEATFSLNPVAESGFRFKATHLDGKRTPKVILCDDKRIRPGIPCRVKVTAVRKRDRDDRGVIEVEFQQELAFRIEGVYLDPLVSRKLQVLLESGLNILLDGPQGCGKTVLARSIAETLGMEFVFFNCGAVVEATDFLATIQVRASSSGAPVTDFVKTEILVALEEASERSDRRYLIFLDEFNRCQESARNALMPALDSSRKVFHPIENRFLKIPENVQFIAAVNRGSEFSATFGIDAAQLDRFAPLQMDYPPAHEEVKILTKRHPEVAAKLIEQVVEIAAEIRNSPELAVGLSVRATDEVCVYLSHTMIADDLKTMLPEVLKSSFCGRFSGRWNDPTSDAGAAWGVIERELAKKTSK
;
A
#
# COMPACT_ATOMS: atom_id res chain seq x y z
N MET A 1 13.16 -0.25 10.19
CA MET A 1 13.64 -0.95 11.40
C MET A 1 12.44 -1.22 12.29
N SER A 2 12.17 -2.48 12.63
CA SER A 2 11.05 -2.85 13.51
C SER A 2 11.38 -2.42 14.94
N THR A 3 10.82 -1.31 15.38
CA THR A 3 10.89 -0.83 16.75
C THR A 3 9.93 -1.66 17.59
N LYS A 4 10.43 -2.64 18.34
CA LYS A 4 9.63 -3.41 19.32
C LYS A 4 9.54 -2.62 20.62
N TRP A 5 8.44 -2.78 21.36
CA TRP A 5 8.36 -2.31 22.75
C TRP A 5 9.26 -3.16 23.66
N SER A 6 9.94 -2.51 24.61
CA SER A 6 10.54 -3.17 25.76
C SER A 6 9.50 -3.37 26.87
N MET A 7 9.67 -4.42 27.69
CA MET A 7 8.81 -4.69 28.86
C MET A 7 8.91 -3.60 29.94
N ASP A 8 9.98 -2.81 29.96
CA ASP A 8 10.16 -1.72 30.93
C ASP A 8 9.34 -0.48 30.57
N GLU A 9 9.08 -0.29 29.27
CA GLU A 9 8.36 0.83 28.70
C GLU A 9 6.84 0.67 28.83
N ILE A 10 6.33 -0.57 28.96
CA ILE A 10 4.89 -0.85 29.12
C ILE A 10 4.56 -0.99 30.61
N GLN A 11 3.89 0.02 31.16
CA GLN A 11 3.46 0.05 32.56
C GLN A 11 1.96 0.40 32.69
N PRO A 12 1.29 -0.04 33.78
CA PRO A 12 -0.05 0.42 34.09
C PRO A 12 -0.14 1.95 34.05
N GLY A 13 -1.12 2.48 33.35
CA GLY A 13 -1.28 3.91 33.10
C GLY A 13 -0.84 4.38 31.71
N LEU A 14 -0.01 3.61 31.00
CA LEU A 14 0.39 3.92 29.63
C LEU A 14 -0.84 3.95 28.72
N VAL A 15 -0.96 5.01 27.93
CA VAL A 15 -2.00 5.15 26.92
C VAL A 15 -1.36 5.00 25.55
N GLY A 16 -1.97 4.20 24.69
CA GLY A 16 -1.50 3.98 23.33
C GLY A 16 -2.64 3.59 22.39
N GLU A 17 -2.31 3.44 21.12
CA GLU A 17 -3.19 3.00 20.06
C GLU A 17 -3.04 1.50 19.81
N ALA A 18 -4.13 0.76 19.79
CA ALA A 18 -4.14 -0.66 19.47
C ALA A 18 -5.30 -1.01 18.54
N THR A 19 -5.03 -1.91 17.60
CA THR A 19 -6.05 -2.49 16.71
C THR A 19 -6.26 -3.94 17.06
N PHE A 20 -7.50 -4.29 17.42
CA PHE A 20 -7.84 -5.61 17.93
C PHE A 20 -8.34 -6.55 16.83
N SER A 21 -8.10 -7.84 17.02
CA SER A 21 -8.77 -8.95 16.33
C SER A 21 -9.53 -9.80 17.34
N LEU A 22 -10.39 -10.69 16.84
CA LEU A 22 -11.05 -11.68 17.69
C LEU A 22 -10.02 -12.56 18.38
N ASN A 23 -10.21 -12.78 19.67
CA ASN A 23 -9.36 -13.67 20.43
C ASN A 23 -9.83 -15.12 20.22
N PRO A 24 -9.01 -16.01 19.63
CA PRO A 24 -9.39 -17.40 19.42
C PRO A 24 -9.37 -18.22 20.72
N VAL A 25 -8.81 -17.70 21.81
CA VAL A 25 -8.66 -18.40 23.08
C VAL A 25 -9.87 -18.15 23.97
N ALA A 26 -10.90 -18.99 23.85
CA ALA A 26 -12.16 -18.87 24.60
C ALA A 26 -11.97 -18.85 26.14
N GLU A 27 -11.01 -19.60 26.66
CA GLU A 27 -10.74 -19.70 28.11
C GLU A 27 -10.03 -18.48 28.71
N SER A 28 -9.60 -17.53 27.89
CA SER A 28 -8.85 -16.36 28.36
C SER A 28 -9.71 -15.35 29.13
N GLY A 29 -11.03 -15.38 28.97
CA GLY A 29 -11.95 -14.38 29.52
C GLY A 29 -11.95 -13.03 28.77
N PHE A 30 -11.24 -12.91 27.65
CA PHE A 30 -11.19 -11.70 26.84
C PHE A 30 -11.63 -11.98 25.41
N ARG A 31 -12.57 -11.20 24.88
CA ARG A 31 -13.07 -11.35 23.50
C ARG A 31 -12.10 -10.86 22.43
N PHE A 32 -11.20 -9.94 22.77
CA PHE A 32 -10.33 -9.28 21.79
C PHE A 32 -8.85 -9.41 22.15
N LYS A 33 -8.03 -9.57 21.11
CA LYS A 33 -6.56 -9.58 21.23
C LYS A 33 -5.91 -8.58 20.27
N ALA A 34 -4.78 -8.02 20.66
CA ALA A 34 -3.90 -7.24 19.79
C ALA A 34 -2.43 -7.64 20.04
N THR A 35 -1.56 -7.40 19.07
CA THR A 35 -0.12 -7.72 19.16
C THR A 35 0.77 -6.49 19.04
N HIS A 36 0.19 -5.33 18.73
CA HIS A 36 0.88 -4.07 18.54
C HIS A 36 0.24 -2.98 19.39
N LEU A 37 1.07 -2.05 19.88
CA LEU A 37 0.70 -0.82 20.56
C LEU A 37 1.48 0.31 19.90
N ASP A 38 0.83 1.39 19.49
CA ASP A 38 1.42 2.52 18.75
C ASP A 38 2.26 2.05 17.54
N GLY A 39 1.72 1.09 16.77
CA GLY A 39 2.38 0.51 15.58
C GLY A 39 3.59 -0.39 15.88
N LYS A 40 4.00 -0.53 17.13
CA LYS A 40 5.16 -1.33 17.54
C LYS A 40 4.72 -2.67 18.10
N ARG A 41 5.41 -3.74 17.72
CA ARG A 41 5.11 -5.08 18.24
C ARG A 41 5.39 -5.12 19.75
N THR A 42 4.39 -5.59 20.49
CA THR A 42 4.49 -5.76 21.93
C THR A 42 5.10 -7.11 22.29
N PRO A 43 5.81 -7.21 23.42
CA PRO A 43 6.42 -8.46 23.90
C PRO A 43 5.39 -9.51 24.32
N LYS A 44 4.16 -9.08 24.66
CA LYS A 44 3.07 -9.93 25.15
C LYS A 44 1.78 -9.55 24.44
N VAL A 45 0.86 -10.50 24.29
CA VAL A 45 -0.46 -10.23 23.69
C VAL A 45 -1.23 -9.25 24.56
N ILE A 46 -1.82 -8.26 23.91
CA ILE A 46 -2.72 -7.28 24.52
C ILE A 46 -4.14 -7.87 24.49
N LEU A 47 -4.82 -7.88 25.62
CA LEU A 47 -6.17 -8.41 25.75
C LEU A 47 -7.14 -7.34 26.25
N CYS A 48 -8.33 -7.34 25.66
CA CYS A 48 -9.43 -6.48 26.09
C CYS A 48 -10.76 -7.20 25.93
N ASP A 49 -11.71 -6.91 26.82
CA ASP A 49 -13.06 -7.45 26.79
C ASP A 49 -14.14 -6.36 26.66
N ASP A 50 -13.78 -5.17 26.18
CA ASP A 50 -14.77 -4.10 26.03
C ASP A 50 -15.70 -4.35 24.82
N LYS A 51 -17.02 -4.32 25.04
CA LYS A 51 -18.03 -4.55 23.98
C LYS A 51 -18.00 -3.49 22.88
N ARG A 52 -17.43 -2.32 23.15
CA ARG A 52 -17.31 -1.21 22.20
C ARG A 52 -16.20 -1.46 21.17
N ILE A 53 -15.27 -2.37 21.43
CA ILE A 53 -14.22 -2.71 20.47
C ILE A 53 -14.84 -3.41 19.26
N ARG A 54 -14.48 -2.90 18.09
CA ARG A 54 -14.76 -3.53 16.80
C ARG A 54 -13.43 -4.02 16.22
N PRO A 55 -13.31 -5.32 15.88
CA PRO A 55 -12.09 -5.85 15.28
C PRO A 55 -11.68 -5.04 14.03
N GLY A 56 -10.41 -4.67 13.94
CA GLY A 56 -9.87 -3.87 12.83
C GLY A 56 -9.97 -2.35 13.00
N ILE A 57 -10.70 -1.84 13.99
CA ILE A 57 -10.74 -0.40 14.30
C ILE A 57 -9.61 -0.05 15.27
N PRO A 58 -8.71 0.90 14.92
CA PRO A 58 -7.77 1.44 15.89
C PRO A 58 -8.52 2.14 17.02
N CYS A 59 -8.15 1.82 18.25
CA CYS A 59 -8.73 2.45 19.41
C CYS A 59 -7.62 2.89 20.35
N ARG A 60 -7.89 3.99 21.06
CA ARG A 60 -7.06 4.42 22.17
C ARG A 60 -7.39 3.53 23.36
N VAL A 61 -6.35 2.91 23.90
CA VAL A 61 -6.44 2.03 25.06
C VAL A 61 -5.48 2.48 26.14
N LYS A 62 -5.82 2.16 27.39
CA LYS A 62 -4.97 2.40 28.55
C LYS A 62 -4.57 1.08 29.18
N VAL A 63 -3.28 0.86 29.38
CA VAL A 63 -2.76 -0.32 30.08
C VAL A 63 -3.24 -0.29 31.52
N THR A 64 -3.94 -1.34 31.95
CA THR A 64 -4.44 -1.51 33.32
C THR A 64 -3.56 -2.45 34.12
N ALA A 65 -3.07 -3.52 33.49
CA ALA A 65 -2.19 -4.49 34.13
C ALA A 65 -1.25 -5.17 33.13
N VAL A 66 -0.08 -5.57 33.61
CA VAL A 66 0.86 -6.43 32.87
C VAL A 66 1.07 -7.69 33.71
N ARG A 67 0.48 -8.82 33.30
CA ARG A 67 0.59 -10.08 34.05
C ARG A 67 1.80 -10.89 33.62
N LYS A 68 2.40 -11.58 34.59
CA LYS A 68 3.57 -12.45 34.42
C LYS A 68 4.71 -11.70 33.70
N ARG A 69 5.15 -10.60 34.33
CA ARG A 69 6.16 -9.68 33.77
C ARG A 69 7.50 -10.39 33.52
N ASP A 70 7.91 -11.26 34.44
CA ASP A 70 9.23 -11.90 34.47
C ASP A 70 9.39 -13.14 33.57
N ARG A 71 8.41 -13.44 32.73
CA ARG A 71 8.45 -14.59 31.80
C ARG A 71 8.43 -14.11 30.37
N ASP A 72 9.39 -14.50 29.55
CA ASP A 72 9.46 -14.06 28.16
C ASP A 72 8.39 -14.69 27.26
N ASP A 73 7.93 -15.90 27.60
CA ASP A 73 7.01 -16.72 26.79
C ASP A 73 5.55 -16.70 27.26
N ARG A 74 5.29 -16.18 28.47
CA ARG A 74 3.98 -16.25 29.13
C ARG A 74 3.62 -14.92 29.78
N GLY A 75 2.50 -14.34 29.38
CA GLY A 75 1.95 -13.12 30.01
C GLY A 75 1.03 -12.36 29.08
N VAL A 76 0.27 -11.43 29.66
CA VAL A 76 -0.74 -10.63 28.93
C VAL A 76 -0.65 -9.18 29.38
N ILE A 77 -0.93 -8.27 28.45
CA ILE A 77 -1.13 -6.85 28.73
C ILE A 77 -2.63 -6.63 28.72
N GLU A 78 -3.22 -6.36 29.88
CA GLU A 78 -4.63 -6.01 29.97
C GLU A 78 -4.79 -4.51 29.74
N VAL A 79 -5.78 -4.16 28.93
CA VAL A 79 -6.06 -2.75 28.62
C VAL A 79 -7.54 -2.44 28.73
N GLU A 80 -7.82 -1.18 29.04
CA GLU A 80 -9.14 -0.59 29.02
C GLU A 80 -9.31 0.26 27.76
N PHE A 81 -10.46 0.10 27.10
CA PHE A 81 -10.84 0.94 25.96
C PHE A 81 -11.19 2.36 26.42
N GLN A 82 -10.63 3.37 25.74
CA GLN A 82 -10.99 4.77 25.96
C GLN A 82 -11.92 5.32 24.88
N GLN A 83 -11.46 5.25 23.62
CA GLN A 83 -12.21 5.79 22.48
C GLN A 83 -11.76 5.13 21.18
N GLU A 84 -12.65 5.10 20.19
CA GLU A 84 -12.28 4.77 18.81
C GLU A 84 -11.43 5.92 18.23
N LEU A 85 -10.41 5.56 17.46
CA LEU A 85 -9.61 6.51 16.71
C LEU A 85 -9.98 6.41 15.23
N ALA A 86 -9.84 7.54 14.53
CA ALA A 86 -9.93 7.50 13.08
C ALA A 86 -8.77 6.67 12.53
N PHE A 87 -9.05 5.76 11.60
CA PHE A 87 -8.02 4.99 10.91
C PHE A 87 -7.05 5.94 10.18
N ARG A 88 -5.83 6.06 10.72
CA ARG A 88 -4.77 6.88 10.14
C ARG A 88 -3.67 5.97 9.65
N ILE A 89 -3.29 6.18 8.40
CA ILE A 89 -2.19 5.47 7.77
C ILE A 89 -1.02 6.43 7.69
N GLU A 90 0.10 6.07 8.33
CA GLU A 90 1.30 6.89 8.23
C GLU A 90 1.82 6.97 6.79
N GLY A 91 2.20 8.17 6.36
CA GLY A 91 2.88 8.38 5.07
C GLY A 91 1.97 8.33 3.84
N VAL A 92 0.66 8.21 4.01
CA VAL A 92 -0.32 8.24 2.91
C VAL A 92 -1.42 9.23 3.25
N TYR A 93 -1.69 10.15 2.32
CA TYR A 93 -2.88 10.98 2.40
C TYR A 93 -4.08 10.23 1.81
N LEU A 94 -5.19 10.21 2.55
CA LEU A 94 -6.50 9.83 2.06
C LEU A 94 -7.49 10.90 2.44
N ASP A 95 -8.38 11.25 1.51
CA ASP A 95 -9.53 12.08 1.82
C ASP A 95 -10.32 11.47 3.00
N PRO A 96 -10.84 12.27 3.95
CA PRO A 96 -11.53 11.76 5.13
C PRO A 96 -12.70 10.81 4.83
N LEU A 97 -13.44 11.02 3.73
CA LEU A 97 -14.53 10.14 3.33
C LEU A 97 -13.99 8.82 2.78
N VAL A 98 -12.91 8.88 1.99
CA VAL A 98 -12.22 7.71 1.45
C VAL A 98 -11.61 6.87 2.57
N SER A 99 -10.99 7.51 3.58
CA SER A 99 -10.46 6.85 4.77
C SER A 99 -11.55 6.09 5.55
N ARG A 100 -12.71 6.73 5.79
CA ARG A 100 -13.85 6.05 6.42
C ARG A 100 -14.38 4.88 5.59
N LYS A 101 -14.48 5.05 4.27
CA LYS A 101 -14.89 3.97 3.37
C LYS A 101 -13.90 2.81 3.44
N LEU A 102 -12.60 3.08 3.35
CA LEU A 102 -11.53 2.08 3.47
C LEU A 102 -11.66 1.31 4.78
N GLN A 103 -11.87 1.99 5.90
CA GLN A 103 -12.09 1.37 7.19
C GLN A 103 -13.28 0.39 7.17
N VAL A 104 -14.44 0.80 6.65
CA VAL A 104 -15.61 -0.10 6.50
C VAL A 104 -15.31 -1.32 5.62
N LEU A 105 -14.55 -1.14 4.54
CA LEU A 105 -14.16 -2.23 3.65
C LEU A 105 -13.22 -3.24 4.33
N LEU A 106 -12.24 -2.74 5.11
CA LEU A 106 -11.32 -3.57 5.87
C LEU A 106 -12.02 -4.36 6.99
N GLU A 107 -13.05 -3.76 7.62
CA GLU A 107 -13.87 -4.40 8.66
C GLU A 107 -14.81 -5.47 8.09
N SER A 108 -15.37 -5.23 6.90
CA SER A 108 -16.30 -6.16 6.24
C SER A 108 -15.61 -7.35 5.57
N GLY A 109 -14.29 -7.30 5.39
CA GLY A 109 -13.52 -8.34 4.70
C GLY A 109 -13.76 -8.38 3.18
N LEU A 110 -14.38 -7.33 2.62
CA LEU A 110 -14.62 -7.19 1.19
C LEU A 110 -13.29 -6.97 0.46
N ASN A 111 -13.13 -7.56 -0.72
CA ASN A 111 -11.96 -7.31 -1.56
C ASN A 111 -11.96 -5.84 -2.01
N ILE A 112 -10.80 -5.18 -1.97
CA ILE A 112 -10.70 -3.75 -2.25
C ILE A 112 -10.02 -3.54 -3.60
N LEU A 113 -10.57 -2.68 -4.45
CA LEU A 113 -9.92 -2.25 -5.69
C LEU A 113 -9.47 -0.79 -5.56
N LEU A 114 -8.16 -0.56 -5.49
CA LEU A 114 -7.56 0.76 -5.51
C LEU A 114 -7.51 1.28 -6.95
N ASP A 115 -8.28 2.32 -7.22
CA ASP A 115 -8.44 2.87 -8.57
C ASP A 115 -8.02 4.33 -8.58
N GLY A 116 -7.00 4.65 -9.37
CA GLY A 116 -6.42 6.00 -9.42
C GLY A 116 -5.29 6.13 -10.42
N PRO A 117 -4.75 7.35 -10.61
CA PRO A 117 -3.65 7.59 -11.54
C PRO A 117 -2.36 6.86 -11.13
N GLN A 118 -1.43 6.70 -12.07
CA GLN A 118 -0.16 6.05 -11.80
C GLN A 118 0.68 6.87 -10.79
N GLY A 119 1.27 6.19 -9.81
CA GLY A 119 2.14 6.86 -8.84
C GLY A 119 1.43 7.73 -7.79
N CYS A 120 0.10 7.57 -7.60
CA CYS A 120 -0.63 8.22 -6.50
C CYS A 120 -0.48 7.53 -5.12
N GLY A 121 0.28 6.44 -5.04
CA GLY A 121 0.58 5.76 -3.77
C GLY A 121 -0.26 4.52 -3.44
N LYS A 122 -0.95 3.90 -4.41
CA LYS A 122 -1.74 2.66 -4.20
C LYS A 122 -0.97 1.54 -3.50
N THR A 123 0.24 1.22 -3.97
CA THR A 123 1.10 0.21 -3.35
C THR A 123 1.57 0.60 -1.95
N VAL A 124 1.83 1.89 -1.72
CA VAL A 124 2.21 2.42 -0.40
C VAL A 124 1.03 2.27 0.56
N LEU A 125 -0.18 2.62 0.12
CA LEU A 125 -1.41 2.43 0.89
C LEU A 125 -1.59 0.97 1.32
N ALA A 126 -1.53 0.02 0.38
CA ALA A 126 -1.72 -1.39 0.69
C ALA A 126 -0.68 -1.92 1.69
N ARG A 127 0.59 -1.51 1.53
CA ARG A 127 1.67 -1.84 2.47
C ARG A 127 1.41 -1.26 3.86
N SER A 128 1.07 0.02 3.93
CA SER A 128 0.84 0.69 5.21
C SER A 128 -0.43 0.17 5.92
N ILE A 129 -1.45 -0.29 5.18
CA ILE A 129 -2.58 -1.04 5.76
C ILE A 129 -2.07 -2.33 6.41
N ALA A 130 -1.25 -3.12 5.70
CA ALA A 130 -0.73 -4.37 6.23
C ALA A 130 0.10 -4.14 7.50
N GLU A 131 1.00 -3.15 7.48
CA GLU A 131 1.81 -2.77 8.65
C GLU A 131 0.95 -2.33 9.83
N THR A 132 -0.03 -1.45 9.60
CA THR A 132 -0.90 -0.91 10.65
C THR A 132 -1.78 -2.00 11.28
N LEU A 133 -2.27 -2.95 10.46
CA LEU A 133 -3.13 -4.04 10.91
C LEU A 133 -2.37 -5.30 11.33
N GLY A 134 -1.03 -5.28 11.28
CA GLY A 134 -0.19 -6.44 11.59
C GLY A 134 -0.45 -7.64 10.68
N MET A 135 -0.76 -7.39 9.41
CA MET A 135 -0.96 -8.41 8.37
C MET A 135 0.35 -8.68 7.62
N GLU A 136 0.58 -9.93 7.24
CA GLU A 136 1.67 -10.27 6.34
C GLU A 136 1.37 -9.72 4.94
N PHE A 137 2.26 -8.87 4.41
CA PHE A 137 2.07 -8.23 3.12
C PHE A 137 2.66 -9.10 2.00
N VAL A 138 1.79 -9.61 1.12
CA VAL A 138 2.17 -10.41 -0.04
C VAL A 138 1.97 -9.57 -1.29
N PHE A 139 3.07 -9.21 -1.96
CA PHE A 139 3.03 -8.38 -3.15
C PHE A 139 3.08 -9.27 -4.40
N PHE A 140 2.17 -9.05 -5.34
CA PHE A 140 2.18 -9.78 -6.60
C PHE A 140 1.91 -8.85 -7.78
N ASN A 141 2.82 -8.83 -8.76
CA ASN A 141 2.68 -8.03 -9.97
C ASN A 141 1.93 -8.81 -11.05
N CYS A 142 0.70 -8.38 -11.36
CA CYS A 142 -0.14 -9.03 -12.37
C CYS A 142 0.35 -8.78 -13.81
N GLY A 143 1.20 -7.79 -14.07
CA GLY A 143 1.74 -7.52 -15.40
C GLY A 143 2.65 -8.63 -15.95
N ALA A 144 3.14 -9.53 -15.10
CA ALA A 144 3.96 -10.67 -15.50
C ALA A 144 3.14 -11.95 -15.75
N VAL A 145 1.83 -11.92 -15.53
CA VAL A 145 0.95 -13.10 -15.62
C VAL A 145 0.48 -13.31 -17.05
N VAL A 146 0.75 -14.50 -17.58
CA VAL A 146 0.28 -14.93 -18.90
C VAL A 146 -0.77 -16.02 -18.77
N GLU A 147 -0.53 -17.00 -17.90
CA GLU A 147 -1.42 -18.13 -17.66
C GLU A 147 -2.11 -18.07 -16.30
N ALA A 148 -3.25 -18.76 -16.18
CA ALA A 148 -4.00 -18.88 -14.93
C ALA A 148 -3.16 -19.42 -13.77
N THR A 149 -2.26 -20.35 -14.07
CA THR A 149 -1.40 -21.03 -13.10
C THR A 149 -0.29 -20.14 -12.58
N ASP A 150 0.16 -19.14 -13.34
CA ASP A 150 1.24 -18.22 -12.97
C ASP A 150 0.95 -17.43 -11.69
N PHE A 151 -0.32 -17.26 -11.32
CA PHE A 151 -0.69 -16.69 -10.03
C PHE A 151 -0.20 -17.53 -8.85
N LEU A 152 -0.18 -18.86 -8.98
CA LEU A 152 0.08 -19.80 -7.89
C LEU A 152 1.40 -20.57 -8.03
N ALA A 153 1.78 -20.96 -9.25
CA ALA A 153 3.03 -21.65 -9.50
C ALA A 153 3.52 -21.42 -10.92
N THR A 154 4.83 -21.28 -11.07
CA THR A 154 5.50 -21.26 -12.38
C THR A 154 6.14 -22.61 -12.66
N ILE A 155 6.19 -22.99 -13.93
CA ILE A 155 6.82 -24.22 -14.39
C ILE A 155 8.27 -23.91 -14.79
N GLN A 156 9.24 -24.62 -14.22
CA GLN A 156 10.64 -24.54 -14.59
C GLN A 156 11.15 -25.89 -15.08
N VAL A 157 11.79 -25.91 -16.25
CA VAL A 157 12.48 -27.11 -16.74
C VAL A 157 13.94 -27.01 -16.32
N ARG A 158 14.39 -27.99 -15.54
CA ARG A 158 15.79 -28.09 -15.08
C ARG A 158 16.40 -29.39 -15.57
N ALA A 159 17.72 -29.38 -15.80
CA ALA A 159 18.45 -30.61 -16.03
C ALA A 159 18.64 -31.32 -14.68
N SER A 160 18.13 -32.55 -14.58
CA SER A 160 18.43 -33.40 -13.43
C SER A 160 19.91 -33.79 -13.40
N SER A 161 20.36 -34.37 -12.29
CA SER A 161 21.72 -34.91 -12.15
C SER A 161 22.07 -36.00 -13.17
N SER A 162 21.08 -36.61 -13.82
CA SER A 162 21.26 -37.57 -14.92
C SER A 162 21.21 -36.93 -16.32
N GLY A 163 21.05 -35.61 -16.42
CA GLY A 163 20.94 -34.87 -17.68
C GLY A 163 19.55 -34.93 -18.33
N ALA A 164 18.59 -35.65 -17.74
CA ALA A 164 17.20 -35.67 -18.23
C ALA A 164 16.46 -34.38 -17.81
N PRO A 165 15.59 -33.82 -18.67
CA PRO A 165 14.76 -32.68 -18.31
C PRO A 165 13.75 -33.09 -17.24
N VAL A 166 13.67 -32.32 -16.15
CA VAL A 166 12.68 -32.46 -15.09
C VAL A 166 11.89 -31.16 -15.00
N THR A 167 10.58 -31.30 -14.85
CA THR A 167 9.64 -30.21 -14.68
C THR A 167 9.39 -29.97 -13.20
N ASP A 168 9.88 -28.84 -12.69
CA ASP A 168 9.65 -28.40 -11.31
C ASP A 168 8.56 -27.33 -11.28
N PHE A 169 7.69 -27.43 -10.27
CA PHE A 169 6.76 -26.35 -9.95
C PHE A 169 7.37 -25.45 -8.86
N VAL A 170 7.51 -24.17 -9.16
CA VAL A 170 7.94 -23.16 -8.19
C VAL A 170 6.72 -22.39 -7.73
N LYS A 171 6.32 -22.59 -6.46
CA LYS A 171 5.21 -21.87 -5.83
C LYS A 171 5.48 -20.37 -5.82
N THR A 172 4.46 -19.57 -6.09
CA THR A 172 4.51 -18.12 -5.91
C THR A 172 4.28 -17.75 -4.45
N GLU A 173 4.57 -16.49 -4.10
CA GLU A 173 4.29 -15.95 -2.77
C GLU A 173 2.80 -16.03 -2.41
N ILE A 174 1.89 -15.93 -3.40
CA ILE A 174 0.45 -16.10 -3.18
C ILE A 174 0.15 -17.51 -2.68
N LEU A 175 0.61 -18.55 -3.38
CA LEU A 175 0.30 -19.92 -3.00
C LEU A 175 0.90 -20.26 -1.63
N VAL A 176 2.15 -19.87 -1.38
CA VAL A 176 2.79 -20.05 -0.08
C VAL A 176 1.97 -19.37 1.03
N ALA A 177 1.55 -18.12 0.83
CA ALA A 177 0.75 -17.40 1.81
C ALA A 177 -0.63 -18.04 2.06
N LEU A 178 -1.28 -18.56 1.01
CA LEU A 178 -2.58 -19.25 1.16
C LEU A 178 -2.45 -20.57 1.93
N GLU A 179 -1.39 -21.34 1.70
CA GLU A 179 -1.09 -22.56 2.46
C GLU A 179 -0.81 -22.22 3.92
N GLU A 180 0.07 -21.26 4.18
CA GLU A 180 0.38 -20.84 5.55
C GLU A 180 -0.85 -20.28 6.27
N ALA A 181 -1.67 -19.47 5.60
CA ALA A 181 -2.90 -18.92 6.18
C ALA A 181 -3.90 -20.01 6.56
N SER A 182 -3.90 -21.13 5.84
CA SER A 182 -4.77 -22.28 6.10
C SER A 182 -4.33 -23.05 7.34
N GLU A 183 -3.03 -23.08 7.63
CA GLU A 183 -2.45 -23.72 8.80
C GLU A 183 -2.43 -22.81 10.03
N ARG A 184 -2.25 -21.49 9.83
CA ARG A 184 -2.04 -20.48 10.87
C ARG A 184 -3.16 -19.44 10.88
N SER A 185 -4.23 -19.74 11.60
CA SER A 185 -5.37 -18.83 11.82
C SER A 185 -5.06 -17.67 12.78
N ASP A 186 -3.92 -17.69 13.47
CA ASP A 186 -3.49 -16.62 14.38
C ASP A 186 -2.86 -15.42 13.66
N ARG A 187 -2.48 -15.59 12.39
CA ARG A 187 -1.91 -14.55 11.52
C ARG A 187 -2.91 -14.11 10.46
N ARG A 188 -2.80 -12.85 10.04
CA ARG A 188 -3.59 -12.31 8.92
C ARG A 188 -2.68 -12.00 7.75
N TYR A 189 -3.19 -12.15 6.53
CA TYR A 189 -2.44 -11.97 5.29
C TYR A 189 -3.16 -10.97 4.39
N LEU A 190 -2.43 -10.04 3.80
CA LEU A 190 -2.92 -9.11 2.79
C LEU A 190 -2.23 -9.45 1.46
N ILE A 191 -3.00 -9.99 0.51
CA ILE A 191 -2.53 -10.26 -0.84
C ILE A 191 -2.83 -9.04 -1.71
N PHE A 192 -1.76 -8.36 -2.14
CA PHE A 192 -1.82 -7.18 -2.99
C PHE A 192 -1.54 -7.55 -4.45
N LEU A 193 -2.53 -7.34 -5.31
CA LEU A 193 -2.48 -7.59 -6.75
C LEU A 193 -2.21 -6.27 -7.49
N ASP A 194 -0.95 -5.99 -7.80
CA ASP A 194 -0.56 -4.76 -8.49
C ASP A 194 -0.78 -4.86 -9.99
N GLU A 195 -1.16 -3.73 -10.61
CA GLU A 195 -1.46 -3.64 -12.04
C GLU A 195 -2.42 -4.72 -12.53
N PHE A 196 -3.50 -4.98 -11.78
CA PHE A 196 -4.44 -6.07 -12.01
C PHE A 196 -5.06 -6.06 -13.42
N ASN A 197 -5.21 -4.87 -14.01
CA ASN A 197 -5.68 -4.70 -15.38
C ASN A 197 -4.65 -5.03 -16.47
N ARG A 198 -3.39 -5.39 -16.14
CA ARG A 198 -2.36 -5.74 -17.12
C ARG A 198 -2.20 -7.24 -17.38
N CYS A 199 -2.81 -8.10 -16.56
CA CYS A 199 -2.78 -9.54 -16.81
C CYS A 199 -3.72 -9.95 -17.96
N GLN A 200 -3.39 -11.06 -18.61
CA GLN A 200 -4.27 -11.68 -19.63
C GLN A 200 -5.66 -11.97 -19.05
N GLU A 201 -6.71 -11.73 -19.83
CA GLU A 201 -8.09 -11.91 -19.36
C GLU A 201 -8.39 -13.34 -18.91
N SER A 202 -7.86 -14.34 -19.62
CA SER A 202 -8.01 -15.76 -19.26
C SER A 202 -7.40 -16.06 -17.88
N ALA A 203 -6.20 -15.53 -17.60
CA ALA A 203 -5.56 -15.69 -16.31
C ALA A 203 -6.33 -14.95 -15.20
N ARG A 204 -6.80 -13.73 -15.49
CA ARG A 204 -7.64 -12.93 -14.58
C ARG A 204 -8.91 -13.69 -14.20
N ASN A 205 -9.58 -14.31 -15.17
CA ASN A 205 -10.80 -15.08 -14.96
C ASN A 205 -10.59 -16.29 -14.05
N ALA A 206 -9.41 -16.91 -14.07
CA ALA A 206 -9.09 -18.02 -13.18
C ALA A 206 -8.94 -17.61 -11.71
N LEU A 207 -8.63 -16.34 -11.44
CA LEU A 207 -8.59 -15.78 -10.09
C LEU A 207 -9.97 -15.35 -9.58
N MET A 208 -11.00 -15.24 -10.43
CA MET A 208 -12.33 -14.77 -10.02
C MET A 208 -12.99 -15.59 -8.91
N PRO A 209 -12.91 -16.95 -8.90
CA PRO A 209 -13.43 -17.75 -7.79
C PRO A 209 -12.72 -17.46 -6.44
N ALA A 210 -11.51 -16.92 -6.46
CA ALA A 210 -10.82 -16.49 -5.24
C ALA A 210 -11.45 -15.24 -4.63
N LEU A 211 -12.06 -14.40 -5.49
CA LEU A 211 -12.53 -13.06 -5.18
C LEU A 211 -14.06 -12.97 -5.02
N ASP A 212 -14.80 -14.05 -5.30
CA ASP A 212 -16.24 -14.13 -5.06
C ASP A 212 -16.59 -14.94 -3.81
N SER A 213 -17.88 -15.19 -3.60
CA SER A 213 -18.40 -15.93 -2.46
C SER A 213 -17.89 -17.37 -2.37
N SER A 214 -17.35 -17.94 -3.46
CA SER A 214 -16.79 -19.29 -3.44
C SER A 214 -15.44 -19.34 -2.71
N ARG A 215 -14.72 -18.21 -2.63
CA ARG A 215 -13.42 -18.04 -1.95
C ARG A 215 -12.52 -19.27 -2.12
N LYS A 216 -12.26 -19.66 -3.37
CA LYS A 216 -11.41 -20.81 -3.68
C LYS A 216 -10.53 -20.55 -4.89
N VAL A 217 -9.38 -21.20 -4.95
CA VAL A 217 -8.46 -21.12 -6.10
C VAL A 217 -7.96 -22.52 -6.46
N PHE A 218 -7.70 -22.76 -7.74
CA PHE A 218 -7.19 -24.05 -8.19
C PHE A 218 -5.69 -24.16 -7.92
N HIS A 219 -5.28 -25.17 -7.16
CA HIS A 219 -3.88 -25.48 -6.86
C HIS A 219 -3.29 -26.36 -7.97
N PRO A 220 -2.33 -25.85 -8.78
CA PRO A 220 -1.82 -26.59 -9.94
C PRO A 220 -0.95 -27.79 -9.58
N ILE A 221 -0.18 -27.72 -8.50
CA ILE A 221 0.71 -28.80 -8.05
C ILE A 221 -0.07 -29.98 -7.44
N GLU A 222 -1.03 -29.69 -6.55
CA GLU A 222 -1.83 -30.72 -5.87
C GLU A 222 -3.09 -31.13 -6.65
N ASN A 223 -3.37 -30.47 -7.77
CA ASN A 223 -4.52 -30.73 -8.64
C ASN A 223 -5.86 -30.73 -7.88
N ARG A 224 -6.08 -29.74 -7.01
CA ARG A 224 -7.30 -29.58 -6.20
C ARG A 224 -7.62 -28.12 -5.98
N PHE A 225 -8.84 -27.82 -5.53
CA PHE A 225 -9.17 -26.46 -5.07
C PHE A 225 -8.71 -26.24 -3.62
N LEU A 226 -8.03 -25.12 -3.39
CA LEU A 226 -7.77 -24.57 -2.07
C LEU A 226 -8.90 -23.61 -1.71
N LYS A 227 -9.46 -23.76 -0.51
CA LYS A 227 -10.35 -22.76 0.08
C LYS A 227 -9.49 -21.63 0.65
N ILE A 228 -9.87 -20.39 0.38
CA ILE A 228 -9.19 -19.21 0.88
C ILE A 228 -9.67 -18.96 2.32
N PRO A 229 -8.74 -18.95 3.29
CA PRO A 229 -9.07 -18.69 4.68
C PRO A 229 -9.62 -17.27 4.93
N GLU A 230 -10.40 -17.10 6.00
CA GLU A 230 -11.00 -15.80 6.37
C GLU A 230 -9.97 -14.77 6.87
N ASN A 231 -8.79 -15.24 7.30
CA ASN A 231 -7.66 -14.41 7.66
C ASN A 231 -6.87 -13.87 6.45
N VAL A 232 -7.36 -14.07 5.21
CA VAL A 232 -6.78 -13.54 3.97
C VAL A 232 -7.64 -12.41 3.42
N GLN A 233 -7.03 -11.25 3.19
CA GLN A 233 -7.66 -10.09 2.57
C GLN A 233 -7.01 -9.83 1.20
N PHE A 234 -7.82 -9.61 0.16
CA PHE A 234 -7.31 -9.15 -1.13
C PHE A 234 -7.46 -7.65 -1.29
N ILE A 235 -6.43 -7.03 -1.86
CA ILE A 235 -6.46 -5.67 -2.39
C ILE A 235 -5.85 -5.71 -3.79
N ALA A 236 -6.55 -5.19 -4.79
CA ALA A 236 -6.04 -5.04 -6.15
C ALA A 236 -5.82 -3.57 -6.48
N ALA A 237 -4.90 -3.27 -7.40
CA ALA A 237 -4.65 -1.91 -7.88
C ALA A 237 -4.77 -1.82 -9.39
N VAL A 238 -5.38 -0.73 -9.86
CA VAL A 238 -5.52 -0.39 -11.28
C VAL A 238 -5.07 1.05 -11.53
N ASN A 239 -4.40 1.26 -12.66
CA ASN A 239 -3.94 2.58 -13.10
C ASN A 239 -4.90 3.15 -14.14
N ARG A 240 -5.34 4.40 -13.94
CA ARG A 240 -6.10 5.18 -14.94
C ARG A 240 -5.14 5.91 -15.88
N GLY A 241 -5.36 5.84 -17.20
CA GLY A 241 -4.58 6.58 -18.20
C GLY A 241 -4.99 6.27 -19.66
N SER A 242 -4.75 7.23 -20.56
CA SER A 242 -5.12 7.21 -21.98
C SER A 242 -4.44 6.11 -22.82
N GLU A 243 -3.27 5.61 -22.40
CA GLU A 243 -2.63 4.44 -23.05
C GLU A 243 -3.30 3.10 -22.68
N PHE A 244 -4.19 3.09 -21.68
CA PHE A 244 -4.83 1.86 -21.18
C PHE A 244 -6.26 1.67 -21.69
N SER A 245 -6.79 2.61 -22.47
CA SER A 245 -8.21 2.65 -22.86
C SER A 245 -8.59 1.81 -24.08
N ALA A 246 -7.72 0.94 -24.60
CA ALA A 246 -8.04 0.18 -25.81
C ALA A 246 -8.02 -1.35 -25.71
N THR A 247 -7.41 -1.98 -24.69
CA THR A 247 -7.19 -3.45 -24.76
C THR A 247 -7.39 -4.27 -23.50
N PHE A 248 -7.45 -3.68 -22.29
CA PHE A 248 -7.68 -4.47 -21.07
C PHE A 248 -8.60 -3.77 -20.06
N GLY A 249 -9.78 -3.35 -20.54
CA GLY A 249 -10.89 -3.00 -19.64
C GLY A 249 -11.18 -4.18 -18.71
N ILE A 250 -11.19 -3.93 -17.40
CA ILE A 250 -11.77 -4.88 -16.46
C ILE A 250 -13.27 -4.88 -16.73
N ASP A 251 -13.85 -6.05 -17.01
CA ASP A 251 -15.29 -6.15 -17.26
C ASP A 251 -16.07 -5.81 -15.97
N ALA A 252 -17.26 -5.25 -16.12
CA ALA A 252 -18.13 -4.89 -15.01
C ALA A 252 -18.37 -6.06 -14.05
N ALA A 253 -18.46 -7.29 -14.57
CA ALA A 253 -18.59 -8.50 -13.76
C ALA A 253 -17.37 -8.77 -12.86
N GLN A 254 -16.17 -8.41 -13.30
CA GLN A 254 -14.94 -8.55 -12.52
C GLN A 254 -14.81 -7.42 -11.48
N LEU A 255 -15.26 -6.21 -11.83
CA LEU A 255 -15.35 -5.09 -10.89
C LEU A 255 -16.35 -5.35 -9.77
N ASP A 256 -17.45 -6.08 -10.02
CA ASP A 256 -18.47 -6.41 -9.01
C ASP A 256 -17.93 -7.26 -7.83
N ARG A 257 -16.78 -7.93 -8.02
CA ARG A 257 -16.11 -8.71 -6.97
C ARG A 257 -15.20 -7.89 -6.07
N PHE A 258 -15.08 -6.59 -6.34
CA PHE A 258 -14.31 -5.66 -5.54
C PHE A 258 -15.16 -4.45 -5.14
N ALA A 259 -14.90 -3.93 -3.94
CA ALA A 259 -15.34 -2.61 -3.55
C ALA A 259 -14.33 -1.56 -4.07
N PRO A 260 -14.73 -0.67 -5.01
CA PRO A 260 -13.81 0.32 -5.55
C PRO A 260 -13.51 1.42 -4.52
N LEU A 261 -12.23 1.69 -4.32
CA LEU A 261 -11.72 2.81 -3.55
C LEU A 261 -10.97 3.76 -4.48
N GLN A 262 -11.57 4.93 -4.68
CA GLN A 262 -11.04 5.96 -5.55
C GLN A 262 -9.86 6.66 -4.87
N MET A 263 -8.74 6.75 -5.59
CA MET A 263 -7.54 7.43 -5.16
C MET A 263 -7.15 8.48 -6.19
N ASP A 264 -6.63 9.60 -5.70
CA ASP A 264 -6.09 10.68 -6.52
C ASP A 264 -4.75 11.13 -5.92
N TYR A 265 -4.08 12.06 -6.58
CA TYR A 265 -2.93 12.72 -6.02
C TYR A 265 -3.29 13.49 -4.74
N PRO A 266 -2.39 13.52 -3.75
CA PRO A 266 -2.60 14.33 -2.55
C PRO A 266 -2.73 15.81 -2.92
N PRO A 267 -3.54 16.59 -2.17
CA PRO A 267 -3.50 18.04 -2.23
C PRO A 267 -2.08 18.56 -2.02
N ALA A 268 -1.72 19.68 -2.66
CA ALA A 268 -0.37 20.24 -2.62
C ALA A 268 0.19 20.38 -1.19
N HIS A 269 -0.61 20.87 -0.24
CA HIS A 269 -0.18 21.01 1.16
C HIS A 269 0.12 19.69 1.86
N GLU A 270 -0.53 18.58 1.48
CA GLU A 270 -0.26 17.25 2.02
C GLU A 270 0.96 16.62 1.34
N GLU A 271 1.13 16.83 0.04
CA GLU A 271 2.33 16.41 -0.69
C GLU A 271 3.59 17.07 -0.13
N VAL A 272 3.54 18.38 0.17
CA VAL A 272 4.64 19.11 0.84
C VAL A 272 4.98 18.46 2.18
N LYS A 273 3.98 18.09 2.99
CA LYS A 273 4.22 17.39 4.28
C LYS A 273 4.89 16.04 4.08
N ILE A 274 4.43 15.26 3.10
CA ILE A 274 4.99 13.94 2.77
C ILE A 274 6.46 14.09 2.34
N LEU A 275 6.75 14.99 1.41
CA LEU A 275 8.10 15.23 0.89
C LEU A 275 9.03 15.80 1.96
N THR A 276 8.55 16.73 2.80
CA THR A 276 9.34 17.30 3.90
C THR A 276 9.72 16.23 4.94
N LYS A 277 8.82 15.29 5.23
CA LYS A 277 9.12 14.15 6.14
C LYS A 277 10.15 13.20 5.51
N ARG A 278 10.13 13.02 4.19
CA ARG A 278 11.02 12.11 3.45
C ARG A 278 12.41 12.70 3.17
N HIS A 279 12.47 13.99 2.88
CA HIS A 279 13.68 14.72 2.48
C HIS A 279 13.91 15.90 3.44
N PRO A 280 14.16 15.64 4.74
CA PRO A 280 14.34 16.70 5.75
C PRO A 280 15.52 17.65 5.45
N GLU A 281 16.46 17.22 4.62
CA GLU A 281 17.61 17.99 4.16
C GLU A 281 17.28 19.03 3.08
N VAL A 282 16.14 18.90 2.39
CA VAL A 282 15.70 19.86 1.36
C VAL A 282 14.90 20.98 2.03
N ALA A 283 15.24 22.23 1.71
CA ALA A 283 14.56 23.39 2.27
C ALA A 283 13.05 23.36 1.95
N ALA A 284 12.20 23.54 2.96
CA ALA A 284 10.74 23.46 2.82
C ALA A 284 10.17 24.38 1.71
N LYS A 285 10.72 25.60 1.56
CA LYS A 285 10.33 26.53 0.49
C LYS A 285 10.58 25.98 -0.93
N LEU A 286 11.63 25.18 -1.07
CA LEU A 286 11.98 24.56 -2.35
C LEU A 286 11.04 23.39 -2.65
N ILE A 287 10.69 22.59 -1.64
CA ILE A 287 9.66 21.55 -1.75
C ILE A 287 8.31 22.17 -2.14
N GLU A 288 7.90 23.26 -1.47
CA GLU A 288 6.68 24.01 -1.80
C GLU A 288 6.69 24.46 -3.27
N GLN A 289 7.82 24.97 -3.76
CA GLN A 289 7.97 25.39 -5.15
C GLN A 289 7.84 24.21 -6.14
N VAL A 290 8.49 23.07 -5.85
CA VAL A 290 8.43 21.88 -6.70
C VAL A 290 6.98 21.35 -6.79
N VAL A 291 6.29 21.31 -5.65
CA VAL A 291 4.89 20.84 -5.58
C VAL A 291 3.93 21.81 -6.25
N GLU A 292 4.12 23.12 -6.11
CA GLU A 292 3.32 24.15 -6.79
C GLU A 292 3.41 23.98 -8.32
N ILE A 293 4.62 23.83 -8.85
CA ILE A 293 4.83 23.57 -10.29
C ILE A 293 4.17 22.26 -10.72
N ALA A 294 4.32 21.19 -9.93
CA ALA A 294 3.68 19.92 -10.22
C ALA A 294 2.14 20.00 -10.21
N ALA A 295 1.56 20.80 -9.31
CA ALA A 295 0.12 21.03 -9.24
C ALA A 295 -0.40 21.79 -10.48
N GLU A 296 0.32 22.81 -10.94
CA GLU A 296 -0.01 23.51 -12.18
C GLU A 296 0.05 22.58 -13.40
N ILE A 297 1.05 21.69 -13.47
CA ILE A 297 1.14 20.67 -14.52
C ILE A 297 -0.06 19.71 -14.46
N ARG A 298 -0.43 19.22 -13.28
CA ARG A 298 -1.58 18.31 -13.10
C ARG A 298 -2.93 18.97 -13.47
N ASN A 299 -3.06 20.27 -13.25
CA ASN A 299 -4.26 21.03 -13.54
C ASN A 299 -4.26 21.64 -14.95
N SER A 300 -3.21 21.44 -15.74
CA SER A 300 -3.10 21.98 -17.09
C SER A 300 -4.11 21.29 -18.02
N PRO A 301 -5.00 22.04 -18.69
CA PRO A 301 -5.96 21.47 -19.64
C PRO A 301 -5.28 20.95 -20.92
N GLU A 302 -4.03 21.35 -21.17
CA GLU A 302 -3.24 20.92 -22.33
C GLU A 302 -2.65 19.51 -22.15
N LEU A 303 -2.65 18.97 -20.93
CA LEU A 303 -2.03 17.69 -20.61
C LEU A 303 -3.09 16.63 -20.30
N ALA A 304 -3.09 15.54 -21.07
CA ALA A 304 -4.01 14.43 -20.88
C ALA A 304 -3.70 13.56 -19.65
N VAL A 305 -2.47 13.66 -19.12
CA VAL A 305 -1.97 12.85 -18.00
C VAL A 305 -1.43 13.79 -16.92
N GLY A 306 -1.76 13.53 -15.65
CA GLY A 306 -1.22 14.30 -14.54
C GLY A 306 0.17 13.81 -14.12
N LEU A 307 1.04 14.74 -13.71
CA LEU A 307 2.37 14.41 -13.19
C LEU A 307 2.32 13.63 -11.87
N SER A 308 3.01 12.50 -11.77
CA SER A 308 2.97 11.67 -10.56
C SER A 308 3.73 12.27 -9.37
N VAL A 309 3.36 11.87 -8.14
CA VAL A 309 4.10 12.22 -6.91
C VAL A 309 5.51 11.59 -6.89
N ARG A 310 5.76 10.56 -7.71
CA ARG A 310 7.13 10.01 -7.87
C ARG A 310 8.07 11.01 -8.53
N ALA A 311 7.56 11.86 -9.42
CA ALA A 311 8.38 12.87 -10.09
C ALA A 311 8.80 13.99 -9.13
N THR A 312 7.91 14.42 -8.22
CA THR A 312 8.25 15.42 -7.19
C THR A 312 9.22 14.85 -6.15
N ASP A 313 9.05 13.58 -5.78
CA ASP A 313 9.98 12.84 -4.91
C ASP A 313 11.37 12.71 -5.55
N GLU A 314 11.45 12.37 -6.83
CA GLU A 314 12.70 12.31 -7.61
C GLU A 314 13.42 13.67 -7.67
N VAL A 315 12.69 14.77 -7.89
CA VAL A 315 13.27 16.12 -7.83
C VAL A 315 13.89 16.37 -6.45
N CYS A 316 13.21 16.00 -5.36
CA CYS A 316 13.76 16.17 -4.01
C CYS A 316 15.04 15.35 -3.80
N VAL A 317 15.12 14.13 -4.33
CA VAL A 317 16.34 13.30 -4.30
C VAL A 317 17.51 13.98 -5.02
N TYR A 318 17.25 14.60 -6.17
CA TYR A 318 18.28 15.36 -6.86
C TYR A 318 18.73 16.59 -6.05
N LEU A 319 17.79 17.32 -5.48
CA LEU A 319 18.08 18.56 -4.74
C LEU A 319 18.76 18.29 -3.39
N SER A 320 18.61 17.10 -2.80
CA SER A 320 19.34 16.69 -1.60
C SER A 320 20.76 16.21 -1.87
N HIS A 321 21.09 15.90 -3.12
CA HIS A 321 22.41 15.38 -3.47
C HIS A 321 23.48 16.48 -3.46
N THR A 322 24.64 16.20 -2.87
CA THR A 322 25.74 17.16 -2.68
C THR A 322 26.24 17.80 -3.97
N MET A 323 26.27 17.05 -5.09
CA MET A 323 26.66 17.58 -6.40
C MET A 323 25.70 18.63 -7.00
N ILE A 324 24.48 18.77 -6.46
CA ILE A 324 23.45 19.69 -6.98
C ILE A 324 23.15 20.79 -5.96
N ALA A 325 23.18 20.47 -4.67
CA ALA A 325 22.80 21.37 -3.58
C ALA A 325 23.59 22.69 -3.55
N ASP A 326 24.82 22.72 -4.08
CA ASP A 326 25.68 23.91 -4.09
C ASP A 326 25.35 24.91 -5.22
N ASP A 327 24.58 24.50 -6.26
CA ASP A 327 24.21 25.34 -7.41
C ASP A 327 22.71 25.22 -7.76
N LEU A 328 21.85 25.37 -6.76
CA LEU A 328 20.40 25.20 -6.91
C LEU A 328 19.77 26.15 -7.93
N LYS A 329 20.29 27.38 -8.08
CA LYS A 329 19.73 28.36 -9.02
C LYS A 329 19.87 27.89 -10.47
N THR A 330 21.01 27.32 -10.82
CA THR A 330 21.27 26.84 -12.19
C THR A 330 20.70 25.45 -12.41
N MET A 331 20.74 24.59 -11.38
CA MET A 331 20.36 23.18 -11.52
C MET A 331 18.86 22.93 -11.40
N LEU A 332 18.10 23.75 -10.66
CA LEU A 332 16.67 23.52 -10.47
C LEU A 332 15.88 23.44 -11.80
N PRO A 333 16.05 24.36 -12.77
CA PRO A 333 15.40 24.22 -14.07
C PRO A 333 15.77 22.92 -14.80
N GLU A 334 17.03 22.51 -14.76
CA GLU A 334 17.50 21.28 -15.40
C GLU A 334 16.93 20.01 -14.74
N VAL A 335 16.86 20.00 -13.41
CA VAL A 335 16.26 18.91 -12.62
C VAL A 335 14.76 18.80 -12.88
N LEU A 336 14.04 19.93 -12.93
CA LEU A 336 12.62 19.96 -13.25
C LEU A 336 12.38 19.50 -14.69
N LYS A 337 13.18 19.96 -15.65
CA LYS A 337 13.10 19.54 -17.06
C LYS A 337 13.25 18.04 -17.20
N SER A 338 14.27 17.44 -16.59
CA SER A 338 14.53 16.01 -16.70
C SER A 338 13.46 15.19 -15.99
N SER A 339 13.11 15.56 -14.76
CA SER A 339 12.20 14.76 -13.90
C SER A 339 10.73 14.90 -14.29
N PHE A 340 10.31 16.08 -14.79
CA PHE A 340 8.90 16.35 -15.12
C PHE A 340 8.63 16.14 -16.60
N CYS A 341 9.35 16.79 -17.51
CA CYS A 341 9.08 16.68 -18.95
C CYS A 341 9.31 15.25 -19.47
N GLY A 342 10.23 14.50 -18.86
CA GLY A 342 10.46 13.08 -19.19
C GLY A 342 9.29 12.14 -18.88
N ARG A 343 8.21 12.64 -18.25
CA ARG A 343 6.98 11.88 -17.97
C ARG A 343 5.91 12.03 -19.03
N PHE A 344 6.20 12.83 -20.06
CA PHE A 344 5.27 13.20 -21.11
C PHE A 344 5.80 12.79 -22.48
N SER A 345 4.90 12.65 -23.44
CA SER A 345 5.26 12.28 -24.81
C SER A 345 5.97 13.44 -25.54
N GLY A 346 6.88 13.11 -26.45
CA GLY A 346 7.60 14.08 -27.28
C GLY A 346 8.84 14.71 -26.62
N ARG A 347 9.19 15.94 -27.00
CA ARG A 347 10.41 16.63 -26.57
C ARG A 347 10.08 17.95 -25.89
N TRP A 348 10.76 18.26 -24.79
CA TRP A 348 10.56 19.51 -24.04
C TRP A 348 10.73 20.79 -24.88
N ASN A 349 11.52 20.74 -25.96
CA ASN A 349 11.76 21.88 -26.84
C ASN A 349 10.78 21.96 -28.03
N ASP A 350 9.80 21.06 -28.10
CA ASP A 350 8.72 21.06 -29.09
C ASP A 350 7.41 21.49 -28.41
N PRO A 351 6.96 22.75 -28.61
CA PRO A 351 5.74 23.29 -28.00
C PRO A 351 4.46 22.54 -28.38
N THR A 352 4.49 21.70 -29.42
CA THR A 352 3.32 20.91 -29.83
C THR A 352 3.22 19.56 -29.11
N SER A 353 4.24 19.21 -28.33
CA SER A 353 4.26 17.96 -27.56
C SER A 353 3.83 18.18 -26.10
N ASP A 354 3.33 17.12 -25.47
CA ASP A 354 2.99 17.14 -24.04
C ASP A 354 4.20 17.55 -23.19
N ALA A 355 5.39 17.07 -23.53
CA ALA A 355 6.64 17.44 -22.84
C ALA A 355 6.95 18.94 -22.97
N GLY A 356 6.67 19.54 -24.13
CA GLY A 356 6.83 20.98 -24.36
C GLY A 356 5.78 21.82 -23.64
N ALA A 357 4.52 21.37 -23.60
CA ALA A 357 3.48 22.00 -22.80
C ALA A 357 3.83 22.00 -21.31
N ALA A 358 4.31 20.86 -20.79
CA ALA A 358 4.81 20.76 -19.41
C ALA A 358 6.00 21.70 -19.16
N TRP A 359 6.95 21.81 -20.10
CA TRP A 359 8.07 22.74 -20.01
C TRP A 359 7.61 24.20 -19.97
N GLY A 360 6.63 24.57 -20.81
CA GLY A 360 6.03 25.90 -20.81
C GLY A 360 5.39 26.27 -19.48
N VAL A 361 4.78 25.31 -18.76
CA VAL A 361 4.30 25.54 -17.38
C VAL A 361 5.47 25.83 -16.43
N ILE A 362 6.53 25.01 -16.49
CA ILE A 362 7.70 25.15 -15.62
C ILE A 362 8.36 26.52 -15.79
N GLU A 363 8.60 26.96 -17.03
CA GLU A 363 9.24 28.26 -17.30
C GLU A 363 8.40 29.43 -16.76
N ARG A 364 7.07 29.40 -16.95
CA ARG A 364 6.17 30.43 -16.44
C ARG A 364 6.23 30.53 -14.92
N GLU A 365 6.21 29.40 -14.22
CA GLU A 365 6.25 29.39 -12.75
C GLU A 365 7.62 29.82 -12.18
N LEU A 366 8.72 29.42 -12.84
CA LEU A 366 10.06 29.88 -12.46
C LEU A 366 10.23 31.40 -12.66
N ALA A 367 9.68 31.95 -13.75
CA ALA A 367 9.74 33.39 -14.04
C ALA A 367 8.96 34.24 -13.02
N LYS A 368 7.79 33.77 -12.56
CA LYS A 368 6.96 34.45 -11.55
C LYS A 368 7.72 34.68 -10.23
N LYS A 369 8.58 33.74 -9.81
CA LYS A 369 9.36 33.83 -8.56
C LYS A 369 10.64 34.64 -8.68
N THR A 370 11.12 34.91 -9.89
CA THR A 370 12.28 35.79 -10.11
C THR A 370 11.88 37.27 -10.08
N SER A 371 10.59 37.56 -10.27
CA SER A 371 10.02 38.93 -10.31
C SER A 371 9.46 39.41 -8.96
N LYS A 372 9.51 38.59 -7.91
CA LYS A 372 9.15 38.91 -6.52
C LYS A 372 10.40 38.81 -5.64
#